data_AF-A0A1R2BAP8-F1
#
_entry.id   AF-A0A1R2BAP8-F1
#
_cell.length_a   1.000
_cell.length_b   1.000
_cell.length_c   1.000
_cell.angle_alpha   90.00
_cell.angle_beta   90.00
_cell.angle_gamma   90.00
#
_symmetry.space_group_name_H-M   'P 1'
#
loop_
_entity.id
_entity.type
_entity.pdbx_description
1 polymer ?
#
loop_
_entity_poly.entity_id
_entity_poly.type
_entity_poly.pdbx_seq_one_letter_code
_entity_poly.pdbx_strand_id
1 'polypeptide(L)'
;MGSVYYILSIVIVISFITLVTFSCIFYIFYLDKNSGHIGLYERSQFLFILGAISNYLSSIFNIVNGIIIENIGCKEFNKYSYLLVPTFTLSRLYAVSMILRIYRQGLLNLLRSGEVSKEYLFKRLSLCRTACLISCYLFLTLTLFTIANVLIDYSTCDSIFWPFFASYSIETFLFFYMSWEAYKVNIHPTIVIEYLFYALSWGTSSFTPTIDERWVLQIPLRNCVLLVLAAYSMHEHYKLIRPPLPLEISLRHVFSIEELYYDFKYFLMKLNNEDYIEWCEVYCELTRADFVKYFKPFKDRYSQSIGLDSVIQRDIDESNYDELKIRLEDRLQNPVHIYFNSEQFLMFKKLYYVNFN
;
A
#
# COMPACT_ATOMS: atom_id res chain seq x y z
N MET A 1 24.98 35.35 14.52
CA MET A 1 24.86 34.69 13.20
C MET A 1 24.60 33.18 13.33
N GLY A 2 25.34 32.41 14.15
CA GLY A 2 25.14 30.96 14.30
C GLY A 2 23.73 30.48 14.71
N SER A 3 23.03 31.19 15.61
CA SER A 3 21.68 30.79 16.06
C SER A 3 20.59 30.94 14.99
N VAL A 4 20.70 31.93 14.10
CA VAL A 4 19.71 32.15 13.03
C VAL A 4 19.82 31.08 11.96
N TYR A 5 21.05 30.70 11.57
CA TYR A 5 21.27 29.60 10.63
C TYR A 5 20.81 28.25 11.18
N TYR A 6 20.97 28.01 12.50
CA TYR A 6 20.49 26.81 13.16
C TYR A 6 18.97 26.70 13.15
N ILE A 7 18.26 27.77 13.56
CA ILE A 7 16.80 27.83 13.53
C ILE A 7 16.27 27.66 12.10
N LEU A 8 16.89 28.34 11.13
CA LEU A 8 16.52 28.22 9.72
C LEU A 8 16.68 26.78 9.21
N SER A 9 17.75 26.08 9.63
CA SER A 9 17.99 24.68 9.27
C SER A 9 16.90 23.76 9.83
N ILE A 10 16.49 23.95 11.08
CA ILE A 10 15.38 23.20 11.70
C ILE A 10 14.08 23.43 10.91
N VAL A 11 13.75 24.69 10.57
CA VAL A 11 12.55 25.02 9.80
C VAL A 11 12.57 24.33 8.44
N ILE A 12 13.70 24.38 7.74
CA ILE A 12 13.86 23.71 6.43
C ILE A 12 13.63 22.20 6.56
N VAL A 13 14.18 21.55 7.59
CA VAL A 13 13.97 20.12 7.82
C VAL A 13 12.50 19.82 8.08
N ILE A 14 11.85 20.58 8.96
CA ILE A 14 10.42 20.39 9.27
C ILE A 14 9.55 20.58 8.01
N SER A 15 9.82 21.61 7.21
CA SER A 15 9.11 21.82 5.95
C SER A 15 9.33 20.66 4.98
N PHE A 16 10.56 20.16 4.87
CA PHE A 16 10.89 19.03 4.01
C PHE A 16 10.16 17.74 4.43
N ILE A 17 10.24 17.35 5.70
CA ILE A 17 9.57 16.12 6.19
C ILE A 17 8.05 16.21 6.05
N THR A 18 7.48 17.41 6.26
CA THR A 18 6.06 17.66 6.09
C THR A 18 5.66 17.45 4.63
N LEU A 19 6.36 18.12 3.70
CA LEU A 19 6.09 18.04 2.27
C LEU A 19 6.22 16.60 1.75
N VAL A 20 7.29 15.88 2.11
CA VAL A 20 7.48 14.49 1.68
C VAL A 20 6.39 13.58 2.24
N THR A 21 6.04 13.71 3.52
CA THR A 21 5.01 12.88 4.15
C THR A 21 3.67 13.06 3.49
N PHE A 22 3.21 14.31 3.35
CA PHE A 22 1.94 14.60 2.71
C PHE A 22 1.94 14.18 1.24
N SER A 23 3.02 14.44 0.50
CA SER A 23 3.14 14.00 -0.90
C SER A 23 2.98 12.48 -1.04
N CYS A 24 3.61 11.69 -0.18
CA CYS A 24 3.47 10.23 -0.20
C CYS A 24 2.03 9.79 0.13
N ILE A 25 1.40 10.39 1.14
CA ILE A 25 0.02 10.07 1.52
C ILE A 25 -0.94 10.40 0.36
N PHE A 26 -0.85 11.61 -0.21
CA PHE A 26 -1.66 12.04 -1.35
C PHE A 26 -1.43 11.13 -2.56
N TYR A 27 -0.19 10.74 -2.82
CA TYR A 27 0.15 9.85 -3.92
C TYR A 27 -0.49 8.47 -3.77
N ILE A 28 -0.49 7.87 -2.58
CA ILE A 28 -1.19 6.60 -2.35
C ILE A 28 -2.70 6.74 -2.54
N PHE A 29 -3.32 7.84 -2.07
CA PHE A 29 -4.73 8.10 -2.34
C PHE A 29 -5.02 8.28 -3.84
N TYR A 30 -4.12 8.92 -4.58
CA TYR A 30 -4.22 9.07 -6.02
C TYR A 30 -4.12 7.72 -6.73
N LEU A 31 -3.19 6.85 -6.33
CA LEU A 31 -3.04 5.52 -6.90
C LEU A 31 -4.31 4.68 -6.70
N ASP A 32 -4.87 4.70 -5.49
CA ASP A 32 -6.08 3.94 -5.15
C ASP A 32 -7.30 4.35 -5.99
N LYS A 33 -7.48 5.65 -6.24
CA LYS A 33 -8.56 6.16 -7.08
C LYS A 33 -8.42 5.82 -8.56
N ASN A 34 -7.19 5.69 -9.05
CA ASN A 34 -6.89 5.54 -10.47
C ASN A 34 -6.45 4.14 -10.89
N SER A 35 -6.28 3.21 -9.94
CA SER A 35 -5.78 1.87 -10.27
C SER A 35 -6.77 1.03 -11.07
N GLY A 36 -8.04 1.45 -11.26
CA GLY A 36 -9.08 0.75 -12.05
C GLY A 36 -9.52 -0.59 -11.47
N HIS A 37 -8.63 -1.23 -10.74
CA HIS A 37 -8.80 -2.39 -9.91
C HIS A 37 -9.04 -1.90 -8.49
N ILE A 38 -10.12 -2.37 -7.86
CA ILE A 38 -10.20 -2.41 -6.40
C ILE A 38 -8.88 -3.06 -5.98
N GLY A 39 -8.05 -2.35 -5.22
CA GLY A 39 -6.76 -2.85 -4.74
C GLY A 39 -6.97 -4.07 -3.86
N LEU A 40 -7.22 -5.23 -4.48
CA LEU A 40 -7.66 -6.48 -3.85
C LEU A 40 -6.54 -7.13 -3.03
N TYR A 41 -5.41 -6.45 -2.93
CA TYR A 41 -4.33 -6.80 -2.05
C TYR A 41 -3.91 -5.57 -1.27
N GLU A 42 -4.75 -5.19 -0.31
CA GLU A 42 -4.41 -4.31 0.79
C GLU A 42 -3.09 -4.79 1.45
N ARG A 43 -1.95 -4.29 0.96
CA ARG A 43 -0.93 -3.76 1.86
C ARG A 43 -1.62 -2.63 2.61
N SER A 44 -2.41 -2.98 3.63
CA SER A 44 -3.40 -2.12 4.31
C SER A 44 -3.06 -0.64 4.18
N GLN A 45 -3.81 0.07 3.32
CA GLN A 45 -3.66 1.52 3.14
C GLN A 45 -3.69 2.21 4.51
N PHE A 46 -4.59 1.73 5.39
CA PHE A 46 -4.63 2.08 6.79
C PHE A 46 -3.28 1.92 7.50
N LEU A 47 -2.61 0.77 7.41
CA LEU A 47 -1.28 0.58 8.02
C LEU A 47 -0.19 1.44 7.37
N PHE A 48 -0.26 1.72 6.06
CA PHE A 48 0.67 2.65 5.42
C PHE A 48 0.48 4.07 5.97
N ILE A 49 -0.75 4.57 6.01
CA ILE A 49 -1.09 5.90 6.51
C ILE A 49 -0.73 6.00 8.00
N LEU A 50 -1.12 5.01 8.81
CA LEU A 50 -0.79 4.95 10.23
C LEU A 50 0.73 4.97 10.44
N GLY A 51 1.47 4.17 9.66
CA GLY A 51 2.93 4.19 9.65
C GLY A 51 3.49 5.56 9.27
N ALA A 52 3.00 6.17 8.19
CA ALA A 52 3.45 7.48 7.71
C ALA A 52 3.23 8.60 8.74
N ILE A 53 2.05 8.64 9.36
CA ILE A 53 1.73 9.61 10.42
C ILE A 53 2.63 9.38 11.63
N SER A 54 2.82 8.12 12.05
CA SER A 54 3.68 7.78 13.17
C SER A 54 5.14 8.16 12.92
N ASN A 55 5.61 7.94 11.69
CA ASN A 55 6.95 8.30 11.24
C ASN A 55 7.17 9.83 11.23
N TYR A 56 6.18 10.58 10.74
CA TYR A 56 6.18 12.05 10.76
C TYR A 56 6.23 12.59 12.19
N LEU A 57 5.29 12.14 13.05
CA LEU A 57 5.26 12.57 14.44
C LEU A 57 6.55 12.19 15.16
N SER A 58 7.07 10.96 14.96
CA SER A 58 8.34 10.53 15.54
C SER A 58 9.47 11.48 15.13
N SER A 59 9.52 11.90 13.87
CA SER A 59 10.55 12.82 13.37
C SER A 59 10.45 14.19 14.04
N ILE A 60 9.23 14.72 14.24
CA ILE A 60 9.00 15.97 14.98
C ILE A 60 9.45 15.84 16.45
N PHE A 61 9.08 14.74 17.13
CA PHE A 61 9.49 14.53 18.52
C PHE A 61 11.00 14.32 18.68
N ASN A 62 11.68 13.70 17.70
CA ASN A 62 13.14 13.63 17.69
C ASN A 62 13.77 15.03 17.61
N ILE A 63 13.30 15.88 16.69
CA ILE A 63 13.79 17.27 16.55
C ILE A 63 13.58 18.05 17.86
N VAL A 64 12.37 17.98 18.44
CA VAL A 64 12.06 18.64 19.71
C VAL A 64 12.97 18.15 20.84
N ASN A 65 13.14 16.84 20.98
CA ASN A 65 14.00 16.28 22.01
C ASN A 65 15.47 16.69 21.79
N GLY A 66 15.92 16.84 20.54
CA GLY A 66 17.29 17.25 20.21
C GLY A 66 17.57 18.65 20.68
N ILE A 67 16.67 19.57 20.34
CA ILE A 67 16.72 20.97 20.80
C ILE A 67 16.70 21.04 22.33
N ILE A 68 15.87 20.22 23.00
CA ILE A 68 15.81 20.23 24.47
C ILE A 68 17.14 19.75 25.05
N ILE A 69 17.69 18.63 24.58
CA ILE A 69 18.96 18.07 25.08
C ILE A 69 20.11 19.05 24.90
N GLU A 70 20.20 19.68 23.73
CA GLU A 70 21.25 20.68 23.44
C GLU A 70 21.18 21.84 24.45
N ASN A 71 19.98 22.28 24.82
CA ASN A 71 19.78 23.40 25.74
C ASN A 71 20.02 23.05 27.21
N ILE A 72 19.57 21.87 27.68
CA ILE A 72 19.69 21.48 29.10
C ILE A 72 21.00 20.74 29.42
N GLY A 73 21.65 20.20 28.39
CA GLY A 73 22.81 19.33 28.49
C GLY A 73 22.46 17.91 28.98
N CYS A 74 23.25 16.92 28.54
CA CYS A 74 22.98 15.51 28.81
C CYS A 74 22.94 15.15 30.31
N LYS A 75 23.70 15.85 31.16
CA LYS A 75 23.75 15.58 32.62
C LYS A 75 22.40 15.80 33.33
N GLU A 76 21.63 16.79 32.90
CA GLU A 76 20.30 17.08 33.48
C GLU A 76 19.20 16.23 32.84
N PHE A 77 19.50 15.53 31.73
CA PHE A 77 18.52 14.75 30.97
C PHE A 77 17.92 13.58 31.77
N ASN A 78 18.62 13.08 32.80
CA ASN A 78 18.07 12.08 33.75
C ASN A 78 16.68 12.50 34.29
N LYS A 79 16.47 13.79 34.56
CA LYS A 79 15.20 14.33 35.08
C LYS A 79 14.11 14.46 34.00
N TYR A 80 14.50 14.44 32.74
CA TYR A 80 13.64 14.65 31.58
C TYR A 80 13.56 13.43 30.65
N SER A 81 14.03 12.26 31.10
CA SER A 81 14.07 11.04 30.29
C SER A 81 12.69 10.58 29.80
N TYR A 82 11.61 10.99 30.47
CA TYR A 82 10.24 10.76 30.01
C TYR A 82 9.94 11.38 28.62
N LEU A 83 10.70 12.39 28.19
CA LEU A 83 10.58 12.98 26.84
C LEU A 83 10.94 11.99 25.72
N LEU A 84 11.63 10.89 26.04
CA LEU A 84 11.91 9.82 25.10
C LEU A 84 10.68 8.96 24.77
N VAL A 85 9.67 8.93 25.65
CA VAL A 85 8.51 8.03 25.52
C VAL A 85 7.71 8.25 24.23
N PRO A 86 7.37 9.50 23.82
CA PRO A 86 6.68 9.74 22.55
C PRO A 86 7.50 9.25 21.34
N THR A 87 8.78 9.59 21.30
CA THR A 87 9.71 9.18 20.24
C THR A 87 9.80 7.67 20.13
N PHE A 88 9.95 6.98 21.27
CA PHE A 88 9.95 5.53 21.34
C PHE A 88 8.63 4.96 20.81
N THR A 89 7.51 5.37 21.37
CA THR A 89 6.17 4.85 21.04
C THR A 89 5.84 5.02 19.55
N LEU A 90 6.08 6.20 19.00
CA LEU A 90 5.81 6.50 17.59
C LEU A 90 6.72 5.73 16.64
N SER A 91 7.99 5.55 17.01
CA SER A 91 8.92 4.72 16.24
C SER A 91 8.50 3.25 16.22
N ARG A 92 7.95 2.73 17.34
CA ARG A 92 7.44 1.35 17.45
C ARG A 92 6.14 1.19 16.67
N LEU A 93 5.25 2.18 16.74
CA LEU A 93 3.99 2.19 15.99
C LEU A 93 4.26 2.17 14.48
N TYR A 94 5.27 2.92 14.01
CA TYR A 94 5.73 2.84 12.63
C TYR A 94 6.28 1.43 12.30
N ALA A 95 7.20 0.90 13.09
CA ALA A 95 7.80 -0.41 12.83
C ALA A 95 6.77 -1.56 12.78
N VAL A 96 5.86 -1.64 13.76
CA VAL A 96 4.81 -2.66 13.78
C VAL A 96 3.83 -2.49 12.63
N SER A 97 3.52 -1.25 12.21
CA SER A 97 2.70 -1.00 11.03
C SER A 97 3.36 -1.55 9.77
N MET A 98 4.66 -1.35 9.61
CA MET A 98 5.42 -1.90 8.49
C MET A 98 5.46 -3.43 8.54
N ILE A 99 5.80 -4.05 9.68
CA ILE A 99 5.81 -5.51 9.86
C ILE A 99 4.45 -6.14 9.56
N LEU A 100 3.35 -5.52 10.02
CA LEU A 100 2.01 -6.01 9.76
C LEU A 100 1.63 -5.91 8.27
N ARG A 101 2.10 -4.88 7.54
CA ARG A 101 1.92 -4.83 6.07
C ARG A 101 2.56 -6.05 5.40
N ILE A 102 3.74 -6.47 5.86
CA ILE A 102 4.42 -7.68 5.37
C ILE A 102 3.62 -8.93 5.68
N TYR A 103 3.19 -9.07 6.94
CA TYR A 103 2.43 -10.23 7.38
C TYR A 103 1.14 -10.41 6.58
N ARG A 104 0.42 -9.31 6.32
CA ARG A 104 -0.78 -9.34 5.48
C ARG A 104 -0.46 -9.81 4.07
N GLN A 105 0.64 -9.35 3.48
CA GLN A 105 1.06 -9.80 2.16
C GLN A 105 1.39 -11.30 2.13
N GLY A 106 2.12 -11.82 3.13
CA GLY A 106 2.40 -13.25 3.24
C GLY A 106 1.12 -14.08 3.30
N LEU A 107 0.13 -13.67 4.11
CA LEU A 107 -1.17 -14.33 4.19
C LEU A 107 -1.95 -14.31 2.86
N LEU A 108 -1.86 -13.21 2.12
CA LEU A 108 -2.52 -13.08 0.82
C LEU A 108 -1.89 -14.02 -0.21
N ASN A 109 -0.57 -14.22 -0.17
CA ASN A 109 0.10 -15.20 -1.01
C ASN A 109 -0.29 -16.64 -0.66
N LEU A 110 -0.42 -16.97 0.64
CA LEU A 110 -0.92 -18.29 1.07
C LEU A 110 -2.38 -18.55 0.63
N LEU A 111 -3.22 -17.51 0.59
CA LEU A 111 -4.54 -17.62 -0.01
C LEU A 111 -4.44 -17.92 -1.52
N ARG A 112 -3.53 -17.25 -2.24
CA ARG A 112 -3.32 -17.46 -3.69
C ARG A 112 -2.81 -18.86 -4.01
N SER A 113 -1.94 -19.43 -3.17
CA SER A 113 -1.46 -20.81 -3.34
C SER A 113 -2.51 -21.85 -2.95
N GLY A 114 -3.67 -21.43 -2.41
CA GLY A 114 -4.74 -22.33 -1.97
C GLY A 114 -4.44 -23.04 -0.64
N GLU A 115 -3.34 -22.69 0.04
CA GLU A 115 -2.96 -23.26 1.33
C GLU A 115 -3.87 -22.83 2.47
N VAL A 116 -4.57 -21.71 2.31
CA VAL A 116 -5.35 -21.06 3.37
C VAL A 116 -6.74 -20.67 2.86
N SER A 117 -7.78 -20.85 3.69
CA SER A 117 -9.16 -20.50 3.35
C SER A 117 -9.47 -19.00 3.50
N LYS A 118 -10.51 -18.53 2.80
CA LYS A 118 -11.01 -17.15 2.87
C LYS A 118 -11.41 -16.75 4.31
N GLU A 119 -12.08 -17.65 5.02
CA GLU A 119 -12.49 -17.44 6.41
C GLU A 119 -11.30 -17.29 7.36
N TYR A 120 -10.24 -18.07 7.12
CA TYR A 120 -8.99 -17.93 7.85
C TYR A 120 -8.37 -16.54 7.60
N LEU A 121 -8.33 -16.11 6.33
CA LEU A 121 -7.80 -14.80 5.95
C LEU A 121 -8.58 -13.66 6.63
N PHE A 122 -9.92 -13.65 6.55
CA PHE A 122 -10.74 -12.59 7.15
C PHE A 122 -10.55 -12.46 8.66
N LYS A 123 -10.46 -13.59 9.38
CA LYS A 123 -10.18 -13.58 10.84
C LYS A 123 -8.80 -13.04 11.18
N ARG A 124 -7.84 -13.08 10.25
CA ARG A 124 -6.45 -12.67 10.44
C ARG A 124 -6.18 -11.24 9.98
N LEU A 125 -6.91 -10.77 8.97
CA LEU A 125 -6.84 -9.41 8.44
C LEU A 125 -7.77 -8.41 9.12
N SER A 126 -8.63 -8.86 10.06
CA SER A 126 -9.59 -7.97 10.71
C SER A 126 -8.92 -6.78 11.39
N LEU A 127 -9.56 -5.61 11.30
CA LEU A 127 -9.08 -4.37 11.90
C LEU A 127 -8.90 -4.52 13.42
N CYS A 128 -9.88 -5.15 14.08
CA CYS A 128 -9.85 -5.41 15.52
C CYS A 128 -8.61 -6.24 15.94
N ARG A 129 -8.31 -7.32 15.21
CA ARG A 129 -7.12 -8.13 15.49
C ARG A 129 -5.84 -7.36 15.23
N THR A 130 -5.81 -6.57 14.17
CA THR A 130 -4.67 -5.72 13.82
C THR A 130 -4.40 -4.70 14.93
N ALA A 131 -5.43 -4.00 15.40
CA ALA A 131 -5.32 -3.08 16.53
C ALA A 131 -4.85 -3.78 17.81
N CYS A 132 -5.38 -4.98 18.10
CA CYS A 132 -4.95 -5.76 19.25
C CYS A 132 -3.45 -6.14 19.19
N LEU A 133 -2.96 -6.61 18.03
CA LEU A 133 -1.55 -6.94 17.84
C LEU A 133 -0.64 -5.71 18.00
N ILE A 134 -1.05 -4.56 17.46
CA ILE A 134 -0.34 -3.28 17.64
C ILE A 134 -0.27 -2.93 19.13
N SER A 135 -1.40 -2.96 19.83
CA SER A 135 -1.45 -2.64 21.26
C SER A 135 -0.61 -3.58 22.12
N CYS A 136 -0.65 -4.89 21.85
CA CYS A 136 0.19 -5.86 22.54
C CYS A 136 1.69 -5.61 22.31
N TYR A 137 2.08 -5.31 21.07
CA TYR A 137 3.47 -5.00 20.74
C TYR A 137 3.94 -3.71 21.42
N LEU A 138 3.12 -2.66 21.37
CA LEU A 138 3.43 -1.38 22.03
C LEU A 138 3.53 -1.53 23.55
N PHE A 139 2.61 -2.29 24.17
CA PHE A 139 2.66 -2.55 25.60
C PHE A 139 3.95 -3.25 26.00
N LEU A 140 4.29 -4.37 25.35
CA LEU A 140 5.50 -5.12 25.65
C LEU A 140 6.77 -4.28 25.48
N THR A 141 6.88 -3.59 24.34
CA THR A 141 8.07 -2.77 24.04
C THR A 141 8.19 -1.56 24.94
N LEU A 142 7.07 -0.93 25.33
CA LEU A 142 7.08 0.20 26.28
C LEU A 142 7.45 -0.25 27.69
N THR A 143 7.01 -1.43 28.14
CA THR A 143 7.45 -2.00 29.42
C THR A 143 8.97 -2.23 29.42
N LEU A 144 9.52 -2.85 28.38
CA LEU A 144 10.97 -3.05 28.24
C LEU A 144 11.73 -1.73 28.20
N PHE A 145 11.22 -0.74 27.46
CA PHE A 145 11.78 0.61 27.41
C PHE A 145 11.81 1.26 28.78
N THR A 146 10.72 1.16 29.54
CA THR A 146 10.61 1.77 30.87
C THR A 146 11.60 1.14 31.85
N ILE A 147 11.74 -0.19 31.82
CA ILE A 147 12.74 -0.91 32.61
C ILE A 147 14.15 -0.44 32.24
N ALA A 148 14.48 -0.40 30.95
CA ALA A 148 15.80 0.04 30.50
C ALA A 148 16.07 1.50 30.90
N ASN A 149 15.10 2.40 30.69
CA ASN A 149 15.21 3.82 30.99
C ASN A 149 15.45 4.12 32.48
N VAL A 150 14.99 3.25 33.38
CA VAL A 150 15.25 3.36 34.83
C VAL A 150 16.66 2.88 35.20
N LEU A 151 17.23 1.93 34.45
CA LEU A 151 18.52 1.32 34.74
C LEU A 151 19.72 2.07 34.13
N ILE A 152 19.47 3.06 33.28
CA ILE A 152 20.50 3.78 32.54
C ILE A 152 20.79 5.13 33.21
N ASP A 153 22.07 5.41 33.43
CA ASP A 153 22.54 6.74 33.80
C ASP A 153 22.81 7.58 32.55
N TYR A 154 22.08 8.69 32.39
CA TYR A 154 22.23 9.65 31.30
C TYR A 154 23.33 10.70 31.52
N SER A 155 24.29 10.46 32.42
CA SER A 155 25.43 11.34 32.67
C SER A 155 26.30 11.63 31.43
N THR A 156 26.17 10.81 30.37
CA THR A 156 26.80 11.00 29.06
C THR A 156 25.77 10.98 27.93
N CYS A 157 26.04 11.71 26.84
CA CYS A 157 25.14 11.79 25.70
C CYS A 157 24.97 10.44 24.95
N ASP A 158 26.00 9.59 25.00
CA ASP A 158 25.99 8.28 24.35
C ASP A 158 24.95 7.33 24.97
N SER A 159 24.63 7.50 26.26
CA SER A 159 23.76 6.57 26.96
C SER A 159 22.26 6.77 26.69
N ILE A 160 21.88 7.90 26.07
CA ILE A 160 20.49 8.26 25.73
C ILE A 160 19.83 7.26 24.78
N PHE A 161 20.64 6.51 24.03
CA PHE A 161 20.19 5.55 23.03
C PHE A 161 20.11 4.10 23.51
N TRP A 162 20.73 3.78 24.64
CA TRP A 162 20.69 2.44 25.22
C TRP A 162 19.27 1.88 25.42
N PRO A 163 18.26 2.67 25.85
CA PRO A 163 16.91 2.14 26.03
C PRO A 163 16.26 1.70 24.71
N PHE A 164 16.70 2.26 23.58
CA PHE A 164 16.19 1.95 22.24
C PHE A 164 16.87 0.71 21.64
N PHE A 165 18.08 0.38 22.10
CA PHE A 165 18.97 -0.61 21.48
C PHE A 165 18.33 -2.00 21.35
N ALA A 166 17.72 -2.50 22.43
CA ALA A 166 17.10 -3.82 22.43
C ALA A 166 15.96 -3.90 21.40
N SER A 167 15.10 -2.88 21.34
CA SER A 167 13.98 -2.86 20.40
C SER A 167 14.43 -2.67 18.96
N TYR A 168 15.47 -1.86 18.69
CA TYR A 168 16.04 -1.70 17.35
C TYR A 168 16.68 -2.99 16.86
N SER A 169 17.36 -3.72 17.75
CA SER A 169 17.97 -5.01 17.42
C SER A 169 16.92 -6.04 17.05
N ILE A 170 15.87 -6.19 17.88
CA ILE A 170 14.75 -7.11 17.60
C ILE A 170 14.10 -6.79 16.25
N GLU A 171 13.80 -5.53 15.99
CA GLU A 171 13.18 -5.12 14.72
C GLU A 171 14.09 -5.32 13.52
N THR A 172 15.39 -5.09 13.66
CA THR A 172 16.37 -5.36 12.60
C THR A 172 16.34 -6.83 12.20
N PHE A 173 16.36 -7.75 13.18
CA PHE A 173 16.23 -9.18 12.91
C PHE A 173 14.89 -9.55 12.29
N LEU A 174 13.78 -8.96 12.78
CA LEU A 174 12.45 -9.18 12.21
C LEU A 174 12.38 -8.71 10.76
N PHE A 175 12.90 -7.54 10.41
CA PHE A 175 12.93 -7.05 9.03
C PHE A 175 13.82 -7.90 8.12
N PHE A 176 14.96 -8.42 8.60
CA PHE A 176 15.76 -9.37 7.83
C PHE A 176 15.02 -10.69 7.59
N TYR A 177 14.43 -11.28 8.63
CA TYR A 177 13.62 -12.49 8.50
C TYR A 177 12.46 -12.29 7.51
N MET A 178 11.77 -11.15 7.62
CA MET A 178 10.68 -10.80 6.74
C MET A 178 11.13 -10.52 5.30
N SER A 179 12.33 -9.97 5.09
CA SER A 179 12.93 -9.80 3.76
C SER A 179 13.21 -11.16 3.13
N TRP A 180 13.72 -12.11 3.93
CA TRP A 180 13.97 -13.48 3.50
C TRP A 180 12.68 -14.21 3.13
N GLU A 181 11.64 -14.10 3.96
CA GLU A 181 10.32 -14.65 3.62
C GLU A 181 9.73 -13.96 2.39
N ALA A 182 9.87 -12.64 2.25
CA ALA A 182 9.41 -11.91 1.07
C ALA A 182 10.12 -12.33 -0.21
N TYR A 183 11.41 -12.65 -0.16
CA TYR A 183 12.19 -13.12 -1.31
C TYR A 183 11.66 -14.44 -1.88
N LYS A 184 11.17 -15.35 -1.02
CA LYS A 184 10.63 -16.65 -1.45
C LYS A 184 9.30 -16.56 -2.19
N VAL A 185 8.53 -15.49 -1.95
CA VAL A 185 7.11 -15.45 -2.33
C VAL A 185 6.76 -14.28 -3.24
N ASN A 186 7.62 -13.27 -3.38
CA ASN A 186 7.33 -12.11 -4.22
C ASN A 186 8.13 -12.11 -5.51
N ILE A 187 7.41 -11.91 -6.61
CA ILE A 187 7.95 -11.84 -7.97
C ILE A 187 8.80 -10.59 -8.16
N HIS A 188 8.42 -9.46 -7.53
CA HIS A 188 9.11 -8.20 -7.70
C HIS A 188 10.06 -7.88 -6.52
N PRO A 189 11.34 -7.53 -6.78
CA PRO A 189 12.35 -7.35 -5.73
C PRO A 189 12.13 -6.09 -4.88
N THR A 190 11.27 -5.16 -5.29
CA THR A 190 11.07 -3.87 -4.58
C THR A 190 10.67 -4.05 -3.12
N ILE A 191 9.98 -5.14 -2.79
CA ILE A 191 9.62 -5.47 -1.41
C ILE A 191 10.82 -5.87 -0.58
N VAL A 192 11.63 -6.76 -1.15
CA VAL A 192 12.84 -7.27 -0.50
C VAL A 192 13.79 -6.10 -0.28
N ILE A 193 13.93 -5.23 -1.28
CA ILE A 193 14.72 -4.00 -1.18
C ILE A 193 14.14 -3.07 -0.09
N GLU A 194 12.84 -2.80 -0.08
CA GLU A 194 12.19 -1.98 0.97
C GLU A 194 12.53 -2.48 2.38
N TYR A 195 12.45 -3.80 2.61
CA TYR A 195 12.67 -4.39 3.93
C TYR A 195 14.13 -4.52 4.32
N LEU A 196 15.03 -4.75 3.37
CA LEU A 196 16.47 -4.66 3.60
C LEU A 196 16.86 -3.23 3.98
N PHE A 197 16.31 -2.23 3.31
CA PHE A 197 16.53 -0.83 3.67
C PHE A 197 15.97 -0.51 5.07
N TYR A 198 14.81 -1.06 5.47
CA TYR A 198 14.35 -0.94 6.86
C TYR A 198 15.32 -1.58 7.84
N ALA A 199 15.74 -2.83 7.61
CA ALA A 199 16.66 -3.55 8.49
C ALA A 199 17.99 -2.79 8.67
N LEU A 200 18.59 -2.33 7.57
CA LEU A 200 19.83 -1.55 7.59
C LEU A 200 19.63 -0.19 8.28
N SER A 201 18.51 0.49 8.04
CA SER A 201 18.18 1.78 8.65
C SER A 201 18.01 1.71 10.17
N TRP A 202 17.42 0.63 10.68
CA TRP A 202 17.30 0.41 12.13
C TRP A 202 18.62 -0.03 12.74
N GLY A 203 19.37 -0.91 12.07
CA GLY A 203 20.68 -1.38 12.55
C GLY A 203 21.74 -0.27 12.58
N THR A 204 21.80 0.57 11.54
CA THR A 204 22.78 1.67 11.43
C THR A 204 22.45 2.86 12.32
N SER A 205 21.19 2.98 12.77
CA SER A 205 20.76 4.10 13.58
C SER A 205 21.43 4.19 14.95
N SER A 206 22.28 3.23 15.33
CA SER A 206 23.01 3.16 16.60
C SER A 206 24.41 3.82 16.59
N PHE A 207 24.95 4.23 15.43
CA PHE A 207 26.40 4.50 15.29
C PHE A 207 26.83 5.98 15.14
N THR A 208 25.91 6.96 15.24
CA THR A 208 26.28 8.39 15.22
C THR A 208 26.33 8.96 16.65
N PRO A 209 27.46 9.52 17.10
CA PRO A 209 27.64 10.02 18.48
C PRO A 209 27.06 11.42 18.70
N THR A 210 26.96 12.26 17.66
CA THR A 210 26.43 13.63 17.75
C THR A 210 24.90 13.63 17.80
N ILE A 211 24.34 14.05 18.95
CA ILE A 211 22.88 14.08 19.18
C ILE A 211 22.17 15.01 18.18
N ASP A 212 22.70 16.21 17.96
CA ASP A 212 22.02 17.22 17.13
C ASP A 212 21.95 16.78 15.67
N GLU A 213 23.07 16.32 15.12
CA GLU A 213 23.12 15.77 13.75
C GLU A 213 22.22 14.53 13.61
N ARG A 214 22.14 13.69 14.63
CA ARG A 214 21.36 12.46 14.60
C ARG A 214 19.85 12.71 14.69
N TRP A 215 19.40 13.49 15.66
CA TRP A 215 17.99 13.71 15.95
C TRP A 215 17.36 14.82 15.10
N VAL A 216 18.13 15.85 14.73
CA VAL A 216 17.61 16.97 13.93
C VAL A 216 17.71 16.68 12.43
N LEU A 217 18.71 15.93 11.98
CA LEU A 217 18.95 15.72 10.54
C LEU A 217 18.82 14.27 10.10
N GLN A 218 19.65 13.36 10.64
CA GLN A 218 19.76 12.00 10.11
C GLN A 218 18.47 11.19 10.26
N ILE A 219 17.87 11.15 11.46
CA ILE A 219 16.63 10.38 11.70
C ILE A 219 15.48 10.91 10.83
N PRO A 220 15.17 12.22 10.81
CA PRO A 220 14.12 12.76 9.94
C PRO A 220 14.33 12.48 8.44
N LEU A 221 15.56 12.64 7.93
CA LEU A 221 15.87 12.38 6.51
C LEU A 221 15.77 10.90 6.16
N ARG A 222 16.35 10.02 6.98
CA ARG A 222 16.24 8.56 6.86
C ARG A 222 14.77 8.13 6.80
N ASN A 223 13.96 8.65 7.71
CA ASN A 223 12.53 8.39 7.78
C ASN A 223 11.79 8.82 6.51
N CYS A 224 12.20 9.91 5.87
CA CYS A 224 11.66 10.35 4.57
C CYS A 224 12.05 9.41 3.44
N VAL A 225 13.33 9.00 3.36
CA VAL A 225 13.81 8.03 2.36
C VAL A 225 13.04 6.71 2.47
N LEU A 226 12.86 6.22 3.70
CA LEU A 226 12.08 5.04 3.99
C LEU A 226 10.62 5.16 3.54
N LEU A 227 10.00 6.32 3.74
CA LEU A 227 8.62 6.58 3.30
C LEU A 227 8.51 6.61 1.77
N VAL A 228 9.49 7.23 1.07
CA VAL A 228 9.54 7.26 -0.39
C VAL A 228 9.72 5.85 -0.95
N LEU A 229 10.61 5.05 -0.36
CA LEU A 229 10.79 3.64 -0.73
C LEU A 229 9.49 2.85 -0.53
N ALA A 230 8.78 3.08 0.57
CA ALA A 230 7.49 2.44 0.84
C ALA A 230 6.43 2.80 -0.19
N ALA A 231 6.36 4.08 -0.57
CA ALA A 231 5.42 4.60 -1.57
C ALA A 231 5.74 4.08 -2.98
N TYR A 232 7.02 4.07 -3.36
CA TYR A 232 7.48 3.50 -4.63
C TYR A 232 7.23 2.00 -4.70
N SER A 233 7.55 1.27 -3.63
CA SER A 233 7.25 -0.16 -3.53
C SER A 233 5.74 -0.41 -3.70
N MET A 234 4.88 0.36 -3.04
CA MET A 234 3.42 0.30 -3.28
C MET A 234 3.05 0.61 -4.73
N HIS A 235 3.62 1.64 -5.34
CA HIS A 235 3.36 1.99 -6.73
C HIS A 235 3.62 0.83 -7.69
N GLU A 236 4.79 0.22 -7.58
CA GLU A 236 5.18 -0.92 -8.40
C GLU A 236 4.23 -2.10 -8.17
N HIS A 237 3.71 -2.26 -6.95
CA HIS A 237 2.71 -3.29 -6.65
C HIS A 237 1.36 -3.02 -7.29
N TYR A 238 0.90 -1.77 -7.25
CA TYR A 238 -0.34 -1.36 -7.89
C TYR A 238 -0.27 -1.48 -9.42
N LYS A 239 0.91 -1.32 -10.02
CA LYS A 239 1.11 -1.42 -11.48
C LYS A 239 1.44 -2.83 -11.98
N LEU A 240 2.26 -3.59 -11.25
CA LEU A 240 2.86 -4.84 -11.76
C LEU A 240 2.23 -6.09 -11.15
N ILE A 241 1.62 -6.01 -9.97
CA ILE A 241 0.95 -7.16 -9.36
C ILE A 241 -0.53 -7.15 -9.72
N ARG A 242 -0.87 -7.97 -10.71
CA ARG A 242 -2.26 -8.15 -11.17
C ARG A 242 -3.20 -8.50 -10.01
N PRO A 243 -4.42 -7.94 -9.97
CA PRO A 243 -5.42 -8.34 -8.98
C PRO A 243 -5.76 -9.83 -9.15
N PRO A 244 -6.21 -10.53 -8.10
CA PRO A 244 -6.68 -11.89 -8.30
C PRO A 244 -7.97 -11.84 -9.11
N LEU A 245 -8.30 -12.93 -9.78
CA LEU A 245 -9.66 -13.07 -10.26
C LEU A 245 -10.58 -13.11 -9.02
N PRO A 246 -11.69 -12.35 -9.03
CA PRO A 246 -12.70 -12.43 -7.97
C PRO A 246 -13.15 -13.88 -7.80
N LEU A 247 -13.49 -14.26 -6.57
CA LEU A 247 -13.98 -15.62 -6.27
C LEU A 247 -15.25 -15.95 -7.06
N GLU A 248 -16.12 -14.96 -7.22
CA GLU A 248 -17.32 -15.01 -8.05
C GLU A 248 -17.12 -14.01 -9.19
N ILE A 249 -16.71 -14.52 -10.36
CA ILE A 249 -16.58 -13.70 -11.55
C ILE A 249 -17.98 -13.46 -12.12
N SER A 250 -18.26 -12.22 -12.47
CA SER A 250 -19.51 -11.78 -13.06
C SER A 250 -19.19 -10.98 -14.32
N LEU A 251 -20.22 -10.66 -15.10
CA LEU A 251 -20.12 -9.83 -16.30
C LEU A 251 -19.26 -8.57 -16.09
N ARG A 252 -19.49 -7.85 -14.99
CA ARG A 252 -18.76 -6.61 -14.68
C ARG A 252 -17.26 -6.82 -14.57
N HIS A 253 -16.83 -7.97 -14.07
CA HIS A 253 -15.41 -8.31 -13.91
C HIS A 253 -14.75 -8.59 -15.26
N VAL A 254 -15.49 -9.16 -16.21
CA VAL A 254 -14.99 -9.40 -17.58
C VAL A 254 -14.55 -8.09 -18.22
N PHE A 255 -15.30 -7.01 -18.02
CA PHE A 255 -15.00 -5.70 -18.62
C PHE A 255 -14.10 -4.80 -17.76
N SER A 256 -13.82 -5.15 -16.51
CA SER A 256 -12.94 -4.38 -15.62
C SER A 256 -11.53 -4.96 -15.47
N ILE A 257 -11.32 -6.20 -15.88
CA ILE A 257 -10.01 -6.88 -15.86
C ILE A 257 -9.56 -7.04 -17.31
N GLU A 258 -8.52 -6.30 -17.71
CA GLU A 258 -8.08 -6.21 -19.11
C GLU A 258 -7.72 -7.59 -19.71
N GLU A 259 -6.99 -8.42 -18.97
CA GLU A 259 -6.61 -9.76 -19.44
C GLU A 259 -7.82 -10.69 -19.57
N LEU A 260 -8.79 -10.58 -18.65
CA LEU A 260 -10.02 -11.37 -18.69
C LEU A 260 -10.90 -10.93 -19.87
N TYR A 261 -10.92 -9.63 -20.18
CA TYR A 261 -11.60 -9.09 -21.36
C TYR A 261 -10.96 -9.61 -22.65
N TYR A 262 -9.64 -9.59 -22.76
CA TYR A 262 -8.95 -10.09 -23.96
C TYR A 262 -9.16 -11.60 -24.16
N ASP A 263 -9.09 -12.40 -23.08
CA ASP A 263 -9.36 -13.84 -23.17
C ASP A 263 -10.82 -14.10 -23.56
N PHE A 264 -11.76 -13.35 -22.99
CA PHE A 264 -13.17 -13.40 -23.37
C PHE A 264 -13.41 -12.99 -24.83
N LYS A 265 -12.80 -11.89 -25.30
CA LYS A 265 -12.89 -11.46 -26.69
C LYS A 265 -12.32 -12.51 -27.64
N TYR A 266 -11.19 -13.12 -27.28
CA TYR A 266 -10.60 -14.23 -28.05
C TYR A 266 -11.52 -15.46 -28.09
N PHE A 267 -12.20 -15.77 -26.98
CA PHE A 267 -13.23 -16.80 -26.94
C PHE A 267 -14.41 -16.49 -27.87
N LEU A 268 -14.92 -15.25 -27.86
CA LEU A 268 -16.00 -14.82 -28.76
C LEU A 268 -15.59 -14.90 -30.24
N MET A 269 -14.35 -14.52 -30.55
CA MET A 269 -13.80 -14.65 -31.91
C MET A 269 -13.76 -16.11 -32.37
N LYS A 270 -13.45 -17.08 -31.49
CA LYS A 270 -13.52 -18.51 -31.83
C LYS A 270 -14.93 -19.00 -32.12
N LEU A 271 -15.94 -18.42 -31.47
CA LEU A 271 -17.35 -18.72 -31.71
C LEU A 271 -17.87 -18.09 -33.02
N ASN A 272 -17.07 -17.22 -33.66
CA ASN A 272 -17.40 -16.53 -34.91
C ASN A 272 -18.75 -15.79 -34.86
N ASN A 273 -19.06 -15.20 -33.70
CA ASN A 273 -20.29 -14.43 -33.46
C ASN A 273 -19.95 -12.94 -33.40
N GLU A 274 -20.14 -12.24 -34.53
CA GLU A 274 -19.80 -10.83 -34.70
C GLU A 274 -20.64 -9.92 -33.79
N ASP A 275 -21.91 -10.24 -33.58
CA ASP A 275 -22.83 -9.47 -32.73
C ASP A 275 -22.31 -9.34 -31.29
N TYR A 276 -21.84 -10.45 -30.70
CA TYR A 276 -21.31 -10.43 -29.33
C TYR A 276 -20.04 -9.58 -29.20
N ILE A 277 -19.18 -9.57 -30.23
CA ILE A 277 -17.98 -8.75 -30.24
C ILE A 277 -18.38 -7.27 -30.32
N GLU A 278 -19.32 -6.93 -31.20
CA GLU A 278 -19.81 -5.56 -31.35
C GLU A 278 -20.48 -5.06 -30.07
N TRP A 279 -21.33 -5.86 -29.42
CA TRP A 279 -21.96 -5.49 -28.15
C TRP A 279 -20.94 -5.29 -27.02
N CYS A 280 -19.88 -6.10 -26.99
CA CYS A 280 -18.78 -5.91 -26.04
C CYS A 280 -18.08 -4.57 -26.25
N GLU A 281 -17.83 -4.17 -27.50
CA GLU A 281 -17.18 -2.91 -27.83
C GLU A 281 -18.06 -1.70 -27.49
N VAL A 282 -19.36 -1.77 -27.82
CA VAL A 282 -20.34 -0.74 -27.43
C VAL A 282 -20.40 -0.62 -25.91
N TYR A 283 -20.47 -1.72 -25.17
CA TYR A 283 -20.54 -1.70 -23.70
C TYR A 283 -19.28 -1.07 -23.06
N CYS A 284 -18.09 -1.40 -23.58
CA CYS A 284 -16.83 -0.80 -23.16
C CYS A 284 -16.82 0.72 -23.35
N GLU A 285 -17.16 1.17 -24.57
CA GLU A 285 -17.15 2.60 -24.90
C GLU A 285 -18.25 3.38 -24.16
N LEU A 286 -19.43 2.78 -23.95
CA LEU A 286 -20.50 3.35 -23.15
C LEU A 286 -20.05 3.55 -21.69
N THR A 287 -19.38 2.55 -21.11
CA THR A 287 -18.86 2.62 -19.73
C THR A 287 -17.79 3.70 -19.58
N ARG A 288 -16.92 3.87 -20.59
CA ARG A 288 -15.93 4.97 -20.63
C ARG A 288 -16.62 6.34 -20.73
N ALA A 289 -17.60 6.48 -21.61
CA ALA A 289 -18.36 7.72 -21.77
C ALA A 289 -19.11 8.11 -20.50
N ASP A 290 -19.70 7.14 -19.80
CA ASP A 290 -20.40 7.34 -18.53
C ASP A 290 -19.44 7.75 -17.40
N PHE A 291 -18.24 7.17 -17.36
CA PHE A 291 -17.21 7.56 -16.39
C PHE A 291 -16.77 9.01 -16.54
N VAL A 292 -16.56 9.48 -17.78
CA VAL A 292 -16.14 10.86 -18.09
C VAL A 292 -17.33 11.82 -18.15
N LYS A 293 -18.57 11.31 -18.08
CA LYS A 293 -19.82 12.06 -18.30
C LYS A 293 -19.83 12.84 -19.61
N TYR A 294 -19.27 12.24 -20.67
CA TYR A 294 -19.16 12.85 -22.00
C TYR A 294 -19.50 11.85 -23.11
N PHE A 295 -20.77 11.88 -23.55
CA PHE A 295 -21.34 10.88 -24.48
C PHE A 295 -21.31 11.27 -25.96
N LYS A 296 -20.92 12.50 -26.30
CA LYS A 296 -20.94 12.97 -27.69
C LYS A 296 -20.06 12.11 -28.62
N PRO A 297 -18.79 11.80 -28.29
CA PRO A 297 -17.95 10.97 -29.17
C PRO A 297 -18.47 9.54 -29.31
N PHE A 298 -19.07 9.00 -28.24
CA PHE A 298 -19.72 7.69 -28.26
C PHE A 298 -20.89 7.67 -29.25
N LYS A 299 -21.80 8.64 -29.14
CA LYS A 299 -22.97 8.75 -30.04
C LYS A 299 -22.55 8.95 -31.50
N ASP A 300 -21.60 9.86 -31.75
CA ASP A 300 -21.14 10.15 -33.11
C ASP A 300 -20.53 8.90 -33.78
N ARG A 301 -19.85 8.05 -33.00
CA ARG A 301 -19.24 6.81 -33.48
C ARG A 301 -20.27 5.73 -33.83
N TYR A 302 -21.26 5.53 -32.97
CA TYR A 302 -22.20 4.40 -33.10
C TYR A 302 -23.52 4.76 -33.78
N SER A 303 -23.85 6.04 -33.92
CA SER A 303 -25.01 6.49 -34.73
C SER A 303 -24.91 6.14 -36.22
N GLN A 304 -23.71 5.78 -36.69
CA GLN A 304 -23.43 5.40 -38.07
C GLN A 304 -23.08 3.92 -38.25
N SER A 305 -23.18 3.07 -37.21
CA SER A 305 -22.88 1.65 -37.36
C SER A 305 -23.99 0.95 -38.15
N ILE A 306 -23.62 0.28 -39.24
CA ILE A 306 -24.56 -0.43 -40.11
C ILE A 306 -24.83 -1.86 -39.58
N GLY A 307 -24.02 -2.34 -38.63
CA GLY A 307 -24.10 -3.69 -38.06
C GLY A 307 -24.91 -3.84 -36.77
N LEU A 308 -25.25 -2.72 -36.11
CA LEU A 308 -25.88 -2.77 -34.79
C LEU A 308 -27.33 -3.24 -34.84
N ASP A 309 -27.70 -4.04 -33.84
CA ASP A 309 -29.08 -4.41 -33.56
C ASP A 309 -29.96 -3.15 -33.47
N SER A 310 -31.13 -3.19 -34.13
CA SER A 310 -32.02 -2.03 -34.28
C SER A 310 -32.53 -1.45 -32.96
N VAL A 311 -32.61 -2.27 -31.91
CA VAL A 311 -33.00 -1.84 -30.56
C VAL A 311 -31.86 -1.10 -29.88
N ILE A 312 -30.62 -1.59 -30.03
CA ILE A 312 -29.39 -0.95 -29.54
C ILE A 312 -29.17 0.39 -30.24
N GLN A 313 -29.34 0.41 -31.57
CA GLN A 313 -29.21 1.61 -32.40
C GLN A 313 -30.19 2.69 -31.96
N ARG A 314 -31.47 2.31 -31.75
CA ARG A 314 -32.50 3.23 -31.27
C ARG A 314 -32.12 3.86 -29.91
N ASP A 315 -31.61 3.07 -28.97
CA ASP A 315 -31.26 3.60 -27.65
C ASP A 315 -30.08 4.59 -27.73
N ILE A 316 -29.12 4.38 -28.63
CA ILE A 316 -28.02 5.32 -28.89
C ILE A 316 -28.56 6.62 -29.50
N ASP A 317 -29.45 6.52 -30.49
CA ASP A 317 -30.01 7.68 -31.19
C ASP A 317 -30.89 8.53 -30.25
N GLU A 318 -31.71 7.87 -29.43
CA GLU A 318 -32.57 8.49 -28.41
C GLU A 318 -31.79 8.92 -27.16
N SER A 319 -30.51 8.57 -27.04
CA SER A 319 -29.65 8.89 -25.88
C SER A 319 -30.14 8.25 -24.57
N ASN A 320 -30.80 7.09 -24.65
CA ASN A 320 -31.29 6.30 -23.53
C ASN A 320 -30.18 5.40 -22.95
N TYR A 321 -29.08 6.01 -22.49
CA TYR A 321 -27.84 5.31 -22.13
C TYR A 321 -27.97 4.34 -20.94
N ASP A 322 -28.81 4.66 -19.95
CA ASP A 322 -29.05 3.76 -18.81
C ASP A 322 -29.75 2.47 -19.25
N GLU A 323 -30.74 2.60 -20.11
CA GLU A 323 -31.51 1.51 -20.68
C GLU A 323 -30.66 0.67 -21.65
N LEU A 324 -29.85 1.34 -22.47
CA LEU A 324 -28.85 0.71 -23.34
C LEU A 324 -27.89 -0.17 -22.54
N LYS A 325 -27.40 0.33 -21.40
CA LYS A 325 -26.50 -0.41 -20.51
C LYS A 325 -27.17 -1.67 -19.97
N ILE A 326 -28.41 -1.56 -19.49
CA ILE A 326 -29.17 -2.71 -18.97
C ILE A 326 -29.36 -3.78 -20.06
N ARG A 327 -29.74 -3.37 -21.27
CA ARG A 327 -29.94 -4.29 -22.40
C ARG A 327 -28.64 -4.96 -22.83
N LEU A 328 -27.55 -4.22 -22.94
CA LEU A 328 -26.24 -4.78 -23.24
C LEU A 328 -25.81 -5.78 -22.17
N GLU A 329 -26.04 -5.47 -20.89
CA GLU A 329 -25.74 -6.40 -19.79
C GLU A 329 -26.53 -7.70 -19.93
N ASP A 330 -27.83 -7.61 -20.19
CA ASP A 330 -28.71 -8.77 -20.39
C ASP A 330 -28.26 -9.64 -21.59
N ARG A 331 -27.98 -9.00 -22.73
CA ARG A 331 -27.51 -9.68 -23.94
C ARG A 331 -26.16 -10.37 -23.76
N LEU A 332 -25.28 -9.80 -22.94
CA LEU A 332 -23.94 -10.33 -22.68
C LEU A 332 -23.90 -11.37 -21.55
N GLN A 333 -24.97 -11.55 -20.77
CA GLN A 333 -25.00 -12.57 -19.70
C GLN A 333 -24.79 -13.98 -20.25
N ASN A 334 -25.49 -14.34 -21.32
CA ASN A 334 -25.40 -15.68 -21.90
C ASN A 334 -23.99 -16.00 -22.43
N PRO A 335 -23.37 -15.20 -23.31
CA PRO A 335 -22.01 -15.49 -23.78
C PRO A 335 -20.98 -15.52 -22.64
N VAL A 336 -21.13 -14.68 -21.61
CA VAL A 336 -20.27 -14.74 -20.43
C VAL A 336 -20.49 -16.02 -19.61
N HIS A 337 -21.73 -16.46 -19.45
CA HIS A 337 -22.02 -17.73 -18.78
C HIS A 337 -21.41 -18.92 -19.52
N ILE A 338 -21.50 -18.93 -20.86
CA ILE A 338 -20.87 -19.98 -21.68
C ILE A 338 -19.34 -19.91 -21.52
N TYR A 339 -18.76 -18.71 -21.56
CA TYR A 339 -17.33 -18.51 -21.35
C TYR A 339 -16.85 -19.02 -19.99
N PHE A 340 -17.54 -18.70 -18.89
CA PHE A 340 -17.13 -19.16 -17.55
C PHE A 340 -17.20 -20.68 -17.36
N ASN A 341 -17.97 -21.38 -18.21
CA ASN A 341 -18.03 -22.84 -18.22
C ASN A 341 -17.14 -23.47 -19.30
N SER A 342 -16.36 -22.66 -20.04
CA SER A 342 -15.51 -23.12 -21.14
C SER A 342 -14.14 -23.61 -20.65
N GLU A 343 -13.53 -24.53 -21.42
CA GLU A 343 -12.14 -24.94 -21.20
C GLU A 343 -11.16 -23.76 -21.32
N GLN A 344 -11.45 -22.80 -22.20
CA GLN A 344 -10.65 -21.58 -22.38
C GLN A 344 -10.56 -20.81 -21.05
N PHE A 345 -11.70 -20.56 -20.40
CA PHE A 345 -11.70 -19.85 -19.11
C PHE A 345 -11.05 -20.67 -18.00
N LEU A 346 -11.25 -22.00 -17.94
CA LEU A 346 -10.56 -22.85 -16.98
C LEU A 346 -9.03 -22.80 -17.16
N MET A 347 -8.57 -22.79 -18.41
CA MET A 347 -7.17 -22.68 -18.76
C MET A 347 -6.63 -21.28 -18.49
N PHE A 348 -7.37 -20.22 -18.83
CA PHE A 348 -7.06 -18.84 -18.45
C PHE A 348 -6.94 -18.72 -16.94
N LYS A 349 -7.90 -19.20 -16.16
CA LYS A 349 -7.87 -19.17 -14.69
C LYS A 349 -6.61 -19.88 -14.19
N LYS A 350 -6.31 -21.08 -14.71
CA LYS A 350 -5.07 -21.80 -14.37
C LYS A 350 -3.82 -21.00 -14.73
N LEU A 351 -3.72 -20.44 -15.93
CA LEU A 351 -2.55 -19.68 -16.40
C LEU A 351 -2.40 -18.33 -15.70
N TYR A 352 -3.50 -17.66 -15.41
CA TYR A 352 -3.56 -16.39 -14.67
C TYR A 352 -2.96 -16.55 -13.27
N TYR A 353 -3.09 -17.74 -12.68
CA TYR A 353 -2.46 -18.09 -11.39
C TYR A 353 -1.09 -18.79 -11.53
N VAL A 354 -0.85 -19.58 -12.59
CA VAL A 354 0.39 -20.38 -12.77
C VAL A 354 1.53 -19.62 -13.44
N ASN A 355 1.26 -18.75 -14.43
CA ASN A 355 2.26 -17.83 -14.99
C ASN A 355 2.58 -16.67 -14.03
N PHE A 356 2.23 -16.84 -12.76
CA PHE A 356 2.47 -15.95 -11.63
C PHE A 356 3.48 -16.55 -10.62
N ASN A 357 4.15 -17.65 -10.99
CA ASN A 357 5.31 -18.20 -10.27
C ASN A 357 6.61 -17.82 -10.97
#